data_AF-A0A2A2CD56-F1
#
_entry.id   AF-A0A2A2CD56-F1
#
_cell.length_a   1.000
_cell.length_b   1.000
_cell.length_c   1.000
_cell.angle_alpha   90.00
_cell.angle_beta   90.00
_cell.angle_gamma   90.00
#
_symmetry.space_group_name_H-M   'P 1'
#
loop_
_entity.id
_entity.type
_entity.pdbx_description
1 polymer ?
#
loop_
_entity_poly.entity_id
_entity_poly.type
_entity_poly.pdbx_seq_one_letter_code
_entity_poly.pdbx_strand_id
1 'polypeptide(L)'
;MELSEMVSNLRKIREAKRDCNNVLKEIEEREQAVTGEILTAMKASGLKTARFDGIGTVTVSTRDHAEIRDFNVLAMFMLQQCAEAHKAGLPVAGAFSLLQRRASLGAAKELMEAGYSAEAMGIAVVEKPSLSFSVK
;
A
#
# COMPACT_ATOMS: atom_id res chain seq x y z
N MET A 1 27.10 32.66 -24.21
CA MET A 1 26.28 32.37 -23.01
C MET A 1 27.26 32.05 -21.90
N GLU A 2 27.41 32.96 -20.93
CA GLU A 2 28.41 32.81 -19.88
C GLU A 2 28.00 31.70 -18.90
N LEU A 3 28.98 31.01 -18.29
CA LEU A 3 28.74 29.91 -17.35
C LEU A 3 27.82 30.34 -16.17
N SER A 4 27.92 31.60 -15.76
CA SER A 4 27.07 32.24 -14.74
C SER A 4 25.58 32.24 -15.13
N GLU A 5 25.28 32.49 -16.40
CA GLU A 5 23.94 32.54 -16.97
C GLU A 5 23.32 31.14 -17.03
N MET A 6 24.11 30.12 -17.39
CA MET A 6 23.66 28.71 -17.40
C MET A 6 23.34 28.21 -15.99
N VAL A 7 24.18 28.54 -15.00
CA VAL A 7 23.96 28.16 -13.59
C VAL A 7 22.72 28.86 -13.01
N SER A 8 22.52 30.14 -13.33
CA SER A 8 21.32 30.90 -12.94
C SER A 8 20.04 30.29 -13.54
N ASN A 9 20.08 29.93 -14.83
CA ASN A 9 18.95 29.28 -15.49
C ASN A 9 18.63 27.90 -14.90
N LEU A 10 19.65 27.09 -14.58
CA LEU A 10 19.44 25.80 -13.93
C LEU A 10 18.83 25.94 -12.53
N ARG A 11 19.23 26.96 -11.77
CA ARG A 11 18.64 27.27 -10.46
C ARG A 11 17.15 27.58 -10.59
N LYS A 12 16.78 28.47 -11.53
CA LYS A 12 15.36 28.82 -11.79
C LYS A 12 14.52 27.60 -12.16
N ILE A 13 15.06 26.70 -12.99
CA ILE A 13 14.37 25.45 -13.36
C ILE A 13 14.16 24.55 -12.14
N ARG A 14 15.16 24.44 -11.25
CA ARG A 14 15.04 23.64 -10.02
C ARG A 14 14.04 24.23 -9.03
N GLU A 15 14.00 25.55 -8.90
CA GLU A 15 13.01 26.26 -8.08
C GLU A 15 11.60 26.02 -8.63
N ALA A 16 11.37 26.22 -9.92
CA ALA A 16 10.08 25.93 -10.56
C ALA A 16 9.65 24.46 -10.40
N LYS A 17 10.60 23.51 -10.51
CA LYS A 17 10.31 22.09 -10.26
C LYS A 17 9.88 21.83 -8.82
N ARG A 18 10.51 22.50 -7.85
CA ARG A 18 10.15 22.38 -6.44
C ARG A 18 8.76 22.93 -6.18
N ASP A 19 8.41 24.05 -6.79
CA ASP A 19 7.10 24.68 -6.64
C ASP A 19 6.00 23.80 -7.26
N CYS A 20 6.21 23.26 -8.47
CA CYS A 20 5.30 22.29 -9.06
C CYS A 20 5.13 21.05 -8.18
N ASN A 21 6.20 20.53 -7.58
CA ASN A 21 6.11 19.39 -6.67
C ASN A 21 5.33 19.72 -5.40
N ASN A 22 5.41 20.94 -4.88
CA ASN A 22 4.60 21.36 -3.74
C ASN A 22 3.12 21.44 -4.11
N VAL A 23 2.80 22.03 -5.27
CA VAL A 23 1.41 22.08 -5.79
C VAL A 23 0.86 20.68 -6.02
N LEU A 24 1.66 19.77 -6.59
CA LEU A 24 1.26 18.37 -6.78
C LEU A 24 0.95 17.70 -5.44
N LYS A 25 1.77 17.90 -4.41
CA LYS A 25 1.49 17.38 -3.07
C LYS A 25 0.18 17.92 -2.50
N GLU A 26 -0.09 19.22 -2.63
CA GLU A 26 -1.35 19.80 -2.17
C GLU A 26 -2.56 19.23 -2.92
N ILE A 27 -2.43 18.98 -4.23
CA ILE A 27 -3.47 18.33 -5.03
C ILE A 27 -3.68 16.88 -4.56
N GLU A 28 -2.61 16.12 -4.35
CA GLU A 28 -2.67 14.74 -3.86
C GLU A 28 -3.33 14.66 -2.47
N GLU A 29 -3.01 15.58 -1.56
CA GLU A 29 -3.63 15.67 -0.23
C GLU A 29 -5.14 15.96 -0.32
N ARG A 30 -5.53 16.91 -1.18
CA ARG A 30 -6.95 17.22 -1.43
C ARG A 30 -7.69 16.05 -2.06
N GLU A 31 -7.08 15.38 -3.03
CA GLU A 31 -7.66 14.20 -3.68
C GLU A 31 -7.87 13.06 -2.68
N GLN A 32 -6.91 12.82 -1.78
CA GLN A 32 -7.02 11.84 -0.71
C GLN A 32 -8.15 12.18 0.28
N ALA A 33 -8.29 13.45 0.65
CA ALA A 33 -9.37 13.90 1.52
C ALA A 33 -10.75 13.64 0.90
N VAL A 34 -10.96 14.08 -0.35
CA VAL A 34 -12.22 13.87 -1.08
C VAL A 34 -12.50 12.38 -1.31
N THR A 35 -11.48 11.59 -1.63
CA THR A 35 -11.59 10.13 -1.76
C THR A 35 -12.09 9.50 -0.46
N GLY A 36 -11.55 9.94 0.69
CA GLY A 36 -11.99 9.48 2.01
C GLY A 36 -13.45 9.82 2.32
N GLU A 37 -13.89 11.03 1.97
CA GLU A 37 -15.28 11.47 2.12
C GLU A 37 -16.24 10.63 1.27
N ILE A 38 -15.91 10.40 -0.01
CA ILE A 38 -16.72 9.57 -0.92
C ILE A 38 -16.83 8.14 -0.38
N LEU A 39 -15.71 7.54 0.05
CA LEU A 39 -15.71 6.20 0.64
C LEU A 39 -16.60 6.12 1.88
N THR A 40 -16.55 7.14 2.73
CA THR A 40 -17.37 7.22 3.95
C THR A 40 -18.87 7.32 3.59
N ALA A 41 -19.22 8.17 2.62
CA ALA A 41 -20.60 8.36 2.16
C ALA A 41 -21.16 7.10 1.48
N MET A 42 -20.37 6.45 0.61
CA MET A 42 -20.77 5.20 -0.04
C MET A 42 -20.94 4.07 0.98
N LYS A 43 -20.02 3.97 1.97
CA LYS A 43 -20.14 3.00 3.07
C LYS A 43 -21.40 3.23 3.91
N ALA A 44 -21.69 4.48 4.28
CA ALA A 44 -22.91 4.83 5.03
C ALA A 44 -24.19 4.50 4.26
N SER A 45 -24.15 4.62 2.93
CA SER A 45 -25.27 4.29 2.04
C SER A 45 -25.38 2.80 1.71
N GLY A 46 -24.40 1.98 2.13
CA GLY A 46 -24.32 0.55 1.78
C GLY A 46 -24.08 0.28 0.29
N LEU A 47 -23.66 1.30 -0.48
CA LEU A 47 -23.49 1.18 -1.93
C LEU A 47 -22.06 0.75 -2.27
N LYS A 48 -21.92 -0.34 -3.03
CA LYS A 48 -20.63 -0.74 -3.64
C LYS A 48 -20.39 -0.06 -4.99
N THR A 49 -21.45 0.34 -5.67
CA THR A 49 -21.40 0.99 -6.98
C THR A 49 -22.48 2.05 -7.06
N ALA A 50 -22.15 3.22 -7.58
CA ALA A 50 -23.08 4.31 -7.81
C ALA A 50 -22.82 4.94 -9.18
N ARG A 51 -23.88 5.25 -9.92
CA ARG A 51 -23.80 5.98 -11.19
C ARG A 51 -24.24 7.41 -10.96
N PHE A 52 -23.46 8.36 -11.48
CA PHE A 52 -23.72 9.78 -11.41
C PHE A 52 -23.82 10.33 -12.83
N ASP A 53 -24.95 10.96 -13.14
CA ASP A 53 -25.19 11.54 -14.46
C ASP A 53 -24.17 12.65 -14.75
N GLY A 54 -23.56 12.61 -15.94
CA GLY A 54 -22.51 13.55 -16.36
C GLY A 54 -21.12 13.31 -15.76
N ILE A 55 -20.96 12.38 -14.81
CA ILE A 55 -19.68 12.09 -14.13
C ILE A 55 -19.18 10.67 -14.47
N GLY A 56 -20.07 9.68 -14.42
CA GLY A 56 -19.74 8.28 -14.68
C GLY A 56 -20.13 7.36 -13.52
N THR A 57 -19.49 6.18 -13.45
CA THR A 57 -19.73 5.18 -12.42
C THR A 57 -18.59 5.15 -11.43
N VAL A 58 -18.93 5.23 -10.14
CA VAL A 58 -18.00 5.08 -9.01
C VAL A 58 -18.20 3.69 -8.41
N THR A 59 -17.10 2.95 -8.27
CA THR A 59 -17.10 1.63 -7.65
C THR A 59 -16.12 1.61 -6.48
N VAL A 60 -16.59 1.12 -5.33
CA VAL A 60 -15.76 0.82 -4.17
C VAL A 60 -15.29 -0.62 -4.30
N SER A 61 -13.98 -0.81 -4.28
CA SER A 61 -13.38 -2.14 -4.15
C SER A 61 -12.51 -2.19 -2.90
N THR A 62 -12.68 -3.25 -2.12
CA THR A 62 -11.80 -3.55 -1.00
C THR A 62 -10.73 -4.52 -1.47
N ARG A 63 -9.48 -4.20 -1.19
CA ARG A 63 -8.37 -5.15 -1.32
C ARG A 63 -7.72 -5.31 0.02
N ASP A 64 -7.55 -6.55 0.44
CA ASP A 64 -6.75 -6.88 1.61
C ASP A 64 -5.28 -6.64 1.27
N HIS A 65 -4.52 -6.17 2.24
CA HIS A 65 -3.06 -6.25 2.20
C HIS A 65 -2.51 -6.60 3.58
N ALA A 66 -1.38 -7.31 3.59
CA ALA A 66 -0.67 -7.60 4.82
C ALA A 66 0.27 -6.44 5.16
N GLU A 67 0.12 -5.89 6.35
CA GLU A 67 1.00 -4.87 6.93
C GLU A 67 1.87 -5.48 8.01
N ILE A 68 3.16 -5.14 8.00
CA ILE A 68 4.07 -5.49 9.10
C ILE A 68 3.78 -4.52 10.25
N ARG A 69 3.36 -5.06 11.40
CA ARG A 69 3.04 -4.30 12.62
C ARG A 69 4.21 -4.32 13.60
N ASP A 70 4.91 -5.45 13.68
CA ASP A 70 6.06 -5.62 14.55
C ASP A 70 7.17 -6.39 13.81
N PHE A 71 8.27 -5.68 13.54
CA PHE A 71 9.44 -6.25 12.87
C PHE A 71 10.17 -7.29 13.72
N ASN A 72 10.17 -7.15 15.05
CA ASN A 72 10.85 -8.10 15.94
C ASN A 72 10.08 -9.41 16.01
N VAL A 73 8.75 -9.35 16.12
CA VAL A 73 7.89 -10.54 16.09
C VAL A 73 8.00 -11.23 14.74
N LEU A 74 7.94 -10.48 13.63
CA LEU A 74 8.13 -11.04 12.30
C LEU A 74 9.49 -11.73 12.15
N ALA A 75 10.59 -11.09 12.59
CA ALA A 75 11.92 -11.67 12.51
C ALA A 75 12.06 -12.95 13.33
N MET A 76 11.49 -12.98 14.54
CA MET A 76 11.48 -14.17 15.40
C MET A 76 10.66 -15.31 14.79
N PHE A 77 9.49 -14.99 14.24
CA PHE A 77 8.65 -15.96 13.53
C PHE A 77 9.39 -16.58 12.35
N MET A 78 10.06 -15.75 11.55
CA MET A 78 10.85 -16.22 10.41
C MET A 78 12.05 -17.07 10.82
N LEU A 79 12.73 -16.72 11.92
CA LEU A 79 13.80 -17.54 12.46
C LEU A 79 13.29 -18.92 12.90
N GLN A 80 12.11 -18.97 13.53
CA GLN A 80 11.46 -20.23 13.88
C GLN A 80 11.16 -21.07 12.63
N GLN A 81 10.58 -20.46 11.59
CA GLN A 81 10.31 -21.13 10.32
C GLN A 81 11.59 -21.65 9.65
N CYS A 82 12.70 -20.90 9.74
CA CYS A 82 14.01 -21.37 9.25
C CYS A 82 14.49 -22.62 9.99
N ALA A 83 14.35 -22.63 11.32
CA ALA A 83 14.75 -23.76 12.15
C ALA A 83 13.90 -25.01 11.89
N GLU A 84 12.59 -24.84 11.67
CA GLU A 84 11.67 -25.92 11.31
C GLU A 84 11.99 -26.49 9.92
N ALA A 85 12.21 -25.64 8.91
CA ALA A 85 12.61 -26.07 7.57
C ALA A 85 13.93 -26.85 7.59
N HIS A 86 14.91 -26.38 8.36
CA HIS A 86 16.19 -27.07 8.51
C HIS A 86 16.03 -28.46 9.15
N LYS A 87 15.22 -28.57 10.22
CA LYS A 87 14.93 -29.85 10.88
C LYS A 87 14.20 -30.83 9.95
N ALA A 88 13.33 -30.32 9.08
CA ALA A 88 12.59 -31.12 8.10
C ALA A 88 13.39 -31.45 6.82
N GLY A 89 14.62 -30.94 6.66
CA GLY A 89 15.40 -31.10 5.44
C GLY A 89 14.83 -30.34 4.23
N LEU A 90 14.03 -29.31 4.47
CA LEU A 90 13.39 -28.47 3.45
C LEU A 90 14.21 -27.20 3.17
N PRO A 91 14.04 -26.57 1.99
CA PRO A 91 14.72 -25.33 1.67
C PRO A 91 14.36 -24.17 2.62
N VAL A 92 15.37 -23.60 3.27
CA VAL A 92 15.21 -22.46 4.19
C VAL A 92 14.70 -21.20 3.49
N ALA A 93 14.91 -21.07 2.17
CA ALA A 93 14.39 -19.94 1.39
C ALA A 93 12.86 -19.78 1.52
N GLY A 94 12.11 -20.87 1.72
CA GLY A 94 10.67 -20.83 1.93
C GLY A 94 10.27 -20.14 3.25
N ALA A 95 11.14 -20.17 4.27
CA ALA A 95 10.91 -19.49 5.54
C ALA A 95 10.97 -17.95 5.43
N PHE A 96 11.48 -17.43 4.31
CA PHE A 96 11.50 -16.00 4.00
C PHE A 96 10.31 -15.52 3.18
N SER A 97 9.27 -16.34 3.01
CA SER A 97 8.09 -16.05 2.18
C SER A 97 7.35 -14.75 2.52
N LEU A 98 7.45 -14.30 3.79
CA LEU A 98 6.88 -13.05 4.27
C LEU A 98 7.76 -11.81 3.99
N LEU A 99 9.04 -11.98 3.63
CA LEU A 99 10.02 -10.89 3.55
C LEU A 99 10.10 -10.31 2.14
N GLN A 100 9.26 -9.31 1.91
CA GLN A 100 9.38 -8.37 0.79
C GLN A 100 9.24 -6.95 1.34
N ARG A 101 9.33 -5.92 0.47
CA ARG A 101 9.11 -4.51 0.88
C ARG A 101 7.74 -4.29 1.57
N ARG A 102 6.80 -5.23 1.38
CA ARG A 102 5.55 -5.41 2.14
C ARG A 102 5.40 -6.90 2.43
N ALA A 103 4.73 -7.28 3.53
CA ALA A 103 4.45 -8.69 3.77
C ALA A 103 3.61 -9.28 2.63
N SER A 104 3.96 -10.48 2.16
CA SER A 104 3.21 -11.16 1.10
C SER A 104 1.84 -11.60 1.64
N LEU A 105 0.76 -11.07 1.07
CA LEU A 105 -0.60 -11.46 1.46
C LEU A 105 -0.87 -12.94 1.20
N GLY A 106 -0.37 -13.47 0.08
CA GLY A 106 -0.54 -14.88 -0.27
C GLY A 106 0.10 -15.80 0.76
N ALA A 107 1.37 -15.54 1.10
CA ALA A 107 2.09 -16.31 2.11
C ALA A 107 1.46 -16.15 3.52
N ALA A 108 0.99 -14.95 3.86
CA ALA A 108 0.26 -14.73 5.10
C ALA A 108 -1.03 -15.56 5.17
N LYS A 109 -1.80 -15.65 4.08
CA LYS A 109 -3.03 -16.47 4.02
C LYS A 109 -2.73 -17.96 4.17
N GLU A 110 -1.70 -18.47 3.49
CA GLU A 110 -1.27 -19.88 3.61
C GLU A 110 -0.85 -20.22 5.06
N LEU A 111 -0.12 -19.34 5.73
CA LEU A 111 0.29 -19.53 7.12
C LEU A 111 -0.90 -19.44 8.09
N MET A 112 -1.87 -18.58 7.82
CA MET A 112 -3.12 -18.52 8.59
C MET A 112 -3.95 -19.79 8.42
N GLU A 113 -4.01 -20.36 7.21
CA GLU A 113 -4.64 -21.66 6.95
C GLU A 113 -3.91 -22.81 7.66
N ALA A 114 -2.58 -22.71 7.80
CA ALA A 114 -1.77 -23.62 8.60
C ALA A 114 -1.93 -23.44 10.13
N GLY A 115 -2.71 -22.46 10.58
CA GLY A 115 -3.06 -22.25 11.99
C GLY A 115 -2.28 -21.15 12.72
N TYR A 116 -1.41 -20.40 12.03
CA TYR A 116 -0.69 -19.27 12.63
C TYR A 116 -1.56 -18.01 12.68
N SER A 117 -1.61 -17.33 13.82
CA SER A 117 -2.31 -16.04 13.90
C SER A 117 -1.50 -14.92 13.23
N ALA A 118 -2.20 -13.91 12.70
CA ALA A 118 -1.54 -12.72 12.15
C ALA A 118 -0.63 -12.02 13.16
N GLU A 119 -1.07 -11.95 14.42
CA GLU A 119 -0.31 -11.40 15.55
C GLU A 119 0.98 -12.18 15.82
N ALA A 120 0.94 -13.51 15.79
CA ALA A 120 2.11 -14.36 15.98
C ALA A 120 3.16 -14.19 14.87
N MET A 121 2.72 -13.76 13.69
CA MET A 121 3.59 -13.43 12.55
C MET A 121 4.07 -11.97 12.56
N GLY A 122 3.61 -11.13 13.50
CA GLY A 122 3.94 -9.71 13.54
C GLY A 122 3.28 -8.88 12.43
N ILE A 123 2.17 -9.37 11.85
CA ILE A 123 1.45 -8.73 10.75
C ILE A 123 -0.01 -8.44 11.11
N ALA A 124 -0.63 -7.56 10.34
CA ALA A 124 -2.07 -7.38 10.30
C ALA A 124 -2.58 -7.49 8.86
N VAL A 125 -3.69 -8.19 8.66
CA VAL A 125 -4.43 -8.14 7.39
C VAL A 125 -5.40 -6.97 7.49
N VAL A 126 -5.16 -5.95 6.67
CA VAL A 126 -5.96 -4.72 6.67
C VAL A 126 -6.74 -4.65 5.37
N GLU A 127 -8.03 -4.38 5.48
CA GLU A 127 -8.86 -4.06 4.33
C GLU A 127 -8.61 -2.60 3.94
N LYS A 128 -8.10 -2.37 2.72
CA LYS A 128 -8.03 -1.03 2.15
C LYS A 128 -9.13 -0.83 1.13
N PRO A 129 -10.16 -0.02 1.42
CA PRO A 129 -11.10 0.40 0.41
C PRO A 129 -10.41 1.35 -0.58
N SER A 130 -10.76 1.19 -1.85
CA SER A 130 -10.27 2.01 -2.95
C SER A 130 -11.42 2.36 -3.89
N LEU A 131 -11.35 3.54 -4.49
CA LEU A 131 -12.31 4.02 -5.48
C LEU A 131 -11.77 3.81 -6.89
N SER A 132 -12.65 3.36 -7.79
CA SER A 132 -12.40 3.38 -9.23
C SER A 132 -13.51 4.15 -9.94
N PHE A 133 -13.13 5.03 -10.86
CA PHE A 133 -14.04 5.77 -11.73
C PHE A 133 -14.05 5.14 -13.12
N SER A 134 -15.24 4.92 -13.68
CA SER A 134 -15.43 4.51 -15.07
C SER A 134 -16.36 5.48 -15.77
N VAL A 135 -15.84 6.14 -16.80
CA VAL A 135 -16.63 6.97 -17.71
C VAL A 135 -17.10 6.06 -18.84
N LYS A 136 -18.41 5.88 -18.97
CA LYS A 136 -19.03 5.23 -20.13
C LYS A 136 -19.88 6.25 -20.85
#